data_AF-A0A3D1RK49-F1
#
_entry.id   AF-A0A3D1RK49-F1
#
_cell.length_a   1.000
_cell.length_b   1.000
_cell.length_c   1.000
_cell.angle_alpha   90.00
_cell.angle_beta   90.00
_cell.angle_gamma   90.00
#
_symmetry.space_group_name_H-M   'P 1'
#
loop_
_entity.id
_entity.type
_entity.pdbx_description
1 polymer ?
#
loop_
_entity_poly.entity_id
_entity_poly.type
_entity_poly.pdbx_seq_one_letter_code
_entity_poly.pdbx_strand_id
1 'polypeptide(L)'
;YKDDATAFDGAKKGTINNKGRINNRIACMLFEMLGKKGIPTHLVEKPDDRNVLVRKLEMLPVEVVVRNVVAGSLAKRLGKEEGMELPSPILELYYKNDDLHDPMINDYHALVM
;
A
#
# COMPACT_ATOMS: atom_id res chain seq x y z
N TYR A 1 0.03 1.30 14.85
CA TYR A 1 -0.71 0.26 14.13
C TYR A 1 -1.86 -0.30 14.97
N LYS A 2 -3.09 -0.32 14.42
CA LYS A 2 -4.32 -0.80 15.08
C LYS A 2 -4.68 -2.25 14.68
N ASP A 3 -5.52 -2.89 15.50
CA ASP A 3 -6.08 -4.23 15.24
C ASP A 3 -7.34 -4.19 14.36
N ASP A 4 -7.84 -3.00 14.05
CA ASP A 4 -8.94 -2.76 13.12
C ASP A 4 -8.60 -3.29 11.72
N ALA A 5 -9.55 -3.96 11.09
CA ALA A 5 -9.51 -4.39 9.70
C ALA A 5 -10.71 -3.82 8.97
N THR A 6 -10.46 -3.26 7.79
CA THR A 6 -11.49 -2.69 6.89
C THR A 6 -11.32 -3.26 5.49
N ALA A 7 -12.42 -3.54 4.81
CA ALA A 7 -12.43 -3.97 3.41
C ALA A 7 -13.67 -3.41 2.69
N PHE A 8 -13.63 -3.39 1.35
CA PHE A 8 -14.71 -2.89 0.49
C PHE A 8 -15.11 -1.45 0.83
N ASP A 9 -14.16 -0.52 0.77
CA ASP A 9 -14.36 0.91 1.06
C ASP A 9 -14.99 1.16 2.43
N GLY A 10 -14.56 0.36 3.42
CA GLY A 10 -15.03 0.45 4.79
C GLY A 10 -16.41 -0.18 5.04
N ALA A 11 -17.06 -0.79 4.04
CA ALA A 11 -18.33 -1.48 4.21
C ALA A 11 -18.22 -2.71 5.13
N LYS A 12 -17.04 -3.34 5.18
CA LYS A 12 -16.74 -4.44 6.10
C LYS A 12 -15.72 -3.99 7.14
N LYS A 13 -16.09 -4.01 8.43
CA LYS A 13 -15.22 -3.66 9.56
C LYS A 13 -15.17 -4.79 10.58
N GLY A 14 -14.02 -4.96 11.22
CA GLY A 14 -13.85 -5.91 12.32
C GLY A 14 -12.53 -5.73 13.03
N THR A 15 -12.33 -6.49 14.11
CA THR A 15 -11.09 -6.51 14.88
C THR A 15 -10.39 -7.84 14.71
N ILE A 16 -9.11 -7.81 14.31
CA ILE A 16 -8.27 -9.00 14.24
C ILE A 16 -7.19 -8.86 15.32
N ASN A 17 -7.33 -9.65 16.39
CA ASN A 17 -6.41 -9.59 17.53
C ASN A 17 -4.95 -9.72 17.08
N ASN A 18 -4.11 -8.83 17.60
CA ASN A 18 -2.67 -8.73 17.29
C ASN A 18 -2.31 -8.34 15.84
N LYS A 19 -3.27 -8.06 14.95
CA LYS A 19 -2.98 -7.57 13.59
C LYS A 19 -2.05 -6.37 13.59
N GLY A 20 -2.28 -5.40 14.48
CA GLY A 20 -1.47 -4.19 14.58
C GLY A 20 -0.03 -4.49 14.95
N ARG A 21 0.21 -5.46 15.84
CA ARG A 21 1.57 -5.89 16.24
C ARG A 21 2.31 -6.55 15.09
N ILE A 22 1.62 -7.45 14.39
CA ILE A 22 2.16 -8.16 13.22
C ILE A 22 2.49 -7.16 12.11
N ASN A 23 1.55 -6.27 11.76
CA ASN A 23 1.77 -5.25 10.74
C ASN A 23 2.93 -4.32 11.09
N ASN A 24 3.03 -3.88 12.36
CA ASN A 24 4.13 -3.04 12.82
C ASN A 24 5.48 -3.73 12.62
N ARG A 25 5.58 -4.99 13.04
CA ARG A 25 6.81 -5.78 12.93
C ARG A 25 7.21 -6.02 11.48
N ILE A 26 6.27 -6.45 10.63
CA ILE A 26 6.52 -6.71 9.20
C ILE A 26 6.92 -5.42 8.48
N ALA A 27 6.19 -4.33 8.68
CA ALA A 27 6.49 -3.05 8.03
C ALA A 27 7.90 -2.55 8.40
N CYS A 28 8.27 -2.57 9.69
CA CYS A 28 9.61 -2.17 10.11
C CYS A 28 10.70 -3.06 9.48
N MET A 29 10.52 -4.38 9.46
CA MET A 29 11.48 -5.29 8.81
C MET A 29 11.65 -5.00 7.32
N LEU A 30 10.57 -4.69 6.60
CA LEU A 30 10.61 -4.33 5.18
C LEU A 30 11.29 -2.97 4.97
N PHE A 31 10.96 -1.95 5.75
CA PHE A 31 11.60 -0.64 5.65
C PHE A 31 13.09 -0.69 5.99
N GLU A 32 13.49 -1.46 7.01
CA GLU A 32 14.91 -1.70 7.33
C GLU A 32 15.64 -2.39 6.18
N MET A 33 15.01 -3.41 5.56
CA MET A 33 15.57 -4.09 4.38
C MET A 33 15.76 -3.11 3.21
N LEU A 34 14.77 -2.26 2.93
CA LEU A 34 14.85 -1.24 1.89
C LEU A 34 15.96 -0.22 2.20
N GLY A 35 16.04 0.25 3.44
CA GLY A 35 17.09 1.16 3.90
C GLY A 35 18.51 0.58 3.75
N LYS A 36 18.69 -0.71 4.07
CA LYS A 36 19.97 -1.44 3.84
C LYS A 36 20.36 -1.50 2.36
N LYS A 37 19.40 -1.41 1.45
CA LYS A 37 19.61 -1.35 -0.01
C LYS A 37 19.73 0.09 -0.54
N GLY A 38 19.81 1.09 0.34
CA GLY A 38 19.96 2.49 -0.04
C GLY A 38 18.67 3.18 -0.48
N ILE A 39 17.50 2.56 -0.30
CA ILE A 39 16.20 3.17 -0.61
C ILE A 39 15.79 4.05 0.58
N PRO A 40 15.61 5.37 0.40
CA PRO A 40 15.16 6.24 1.47
C PRO A 40 13.75 5.85 1.93
N THR A 41 13.55 5.79 3.25
CA THR A 41 12.25 5.52 3.85
C THR A 41 11.98 6.51 4.98
N HIS A 42 10.72 6.60 5.42
CA HIS A 42 10.38 7.43 6.56
C HIS A 42 10.77 6.80 7.92
N LEU A 43 11.18 5.53 7.96
CA LEU A 43 11.43 4.82 9.22
C LEU A 43 12.63 5.44 9.95
N VAL A 44 12.45 5.75 11.23
CA VAL A 44 13.53 6.17 12.14
C VAL A 44 13.83 5.06 13.13
N GLU A 45 12.84 4.61 13.89
CA GLU A 45 12.98 3.53 14.88
C GLU A 45 11.63 2.86 15.20
N LYS A 46 11.70 1.67 15.80
CA LYS A 46 10.54 0.91 16.28
C LYS A 46 10.58 0.80 17.81
N PRO A 47 10.02 1.77 18.56
CA PRO A 47 10.15 1.83 20.02
C PRO A 47 9.43 0.67 20.75
N ASP A 48 8.34 0.16 20.19
CA ASP A 48 7.57 -0.93 20.79
C ASP A 48 6.87 -1.79 19.72
N ASP A 49 5.91 -2.63 20.12
CA ASP A 49 5.21 -3.55 19.23
C ASP A 49 4.08 -2.92 18.41
N ARG A 50 3.65 -1.69 18.69
CA ARG A 50 2.52 -1.03 18.01
C ARG A 50 2.85 0.33 17.43
N ASN A 51 3.93 0.97 17.87
CA ASN A 51 4.34 2.31 17.48
C ASN A 51 5.61 2.29 16.63
N VAL A 52 5.74 3.28 15.76
CA VAL A 52 6.91 3.53 14.91
C VAL A 52 7.21 5.02 14.96
N LEU A 53 8.48 5.37 15.19
CA LEU A 53 8.95 6.72 14.96
C LEU A 53 9.30 6.86 13.49
N VAL A 54 8.67 7.83 12.82
CA VAL A 54 8.87 8.10 11.40
C VAL A 54 9.21 9.58 11.18
N ARG A 55 9.90 9.86 10.09
CA ARG A 55 10.05 11.22 9.58
C ARG A 55 8.68 11.73 9.17
N LYS A 56 8.33 12.93 9.62
CA LYS A 56 7.13 13.63 9.16
C LYS A 56 7.34 14.02 7.70
N LEU A 57 6.43 13.61 6.83
CA LEU A 57 6.44 13.91 5.40
C LEU A 57 5.14 14.61 5.00
N GLU A 58 5.21 15.37 3.93
CA GLU A 58 4.04 15.75 3.14
C GLU A 58 3.74 14.60 2.18
N MET A 59 2.58 13.97 2.34
CA MET A 59 2.21 12.80 1.55
C MET A 59 1.66 13.25 0.20
N LEU A 60 2.21 12.72 -0.88
CA LEU A 60 1.59 12.85 -2.20
C LEU A 60 0.25 12.10 -2.22
N PRO A 61 -0.83 12.66 -2.77
CA PRO A 61 -2.15 12.02 -2.81
C PRO A 61 -2.23 10.97 -3.94
N VAL A 62 -1.22 10.10 -4.02
CA VAL A 62 -1.11 9.07 -5.07
C VAL A 62 -0.70 7.75 -4.44
N GLU A 63 -1.45 6.69 -4.72
CA GLU A 63 -1.03 5.33 -4.44
C GLU A 63 -0.32 4.74 -5.66
N VAL A 64 0.86 4.16 -5.40
CA VAL A 64 1.70 3.53 -6.42
C VAL A 64 1.59 2.02 -6.25
N VAL A 65 0.96 1.36 -7.22
CA VAL A 65 0.68 -0.08 -7.18
C VAL A 65 1.58 -0.82 -8.17
N VAL A 66 2.35 -1.78 -7.67
CA VAL A 66 3.20 -2.66 -8.49
C VAL A 66 2.54 -4.03 -8.58
N ARG A 67 2.45 -4.58 -9.80
CA ARG A 67 1.85 -5.89 -10.05
C ARG A 67 2.81 -6.78 -10.83
N ASN A 68 3.16 -7.93 -10.25
CA ASN A 68 3.93 -8.99 -10.91
C ASN A 68 3.03 -10.13 -11.40
N VAL A 69 1.83 -10.25 -10.83
CA VAL A 69 0.84 -11.29 -11.11
C VAL A 69 -0.53 -10.62 -11.18
N VAL A 70 -1.39 -11.12 -12.05
CA VAL A 70 -2.79 -10.68 -12.15
C VAL A 70 -3.55 -11.10 -10.90
N ALA A 71 -4.11 -10.15 -10.17
CA ALA A 71 -4.95 -10.38 -8.99
C ALA A 71 -5.85 -9.17 -8.69
N GLY A 72 -6.93 -9.38 -7.92
CA GLY A 72 -7.77 -8.33 -7.39
C GLY A 72 -8.38 -7.42 -8.47
N SER A 73 -8.27 -6.10 -8.29
CA SER A 73 -8.88 -5.13 -9.21
C SER A 73 -8.36 -5.23 -10.65
N LEU A 74 -7.10 -5.66 -10.85
CA LEU A 74 -6.55 -5.87 -12.20
C LEU A 74 -7.24 -7.04 -12.91
N ALA A 75 -7.43 -8.16 -12.21
CA ALA A 75 -8.07 -9.36 -12.75
C ALA A 75 -9.49 -9.04 -13.24
N LYS A 76 -10.27 -8.35 -12.41
CA LYS A 76 -11.61 -7.87 -12.77
C LYS A 76 -11.59 -6.89 -13.95
N ARG A 77 -10.67 -5.92 -13.96
CA ARG A 77 -10.59 -4.89 -15.00
C ARG A 77 -10.20 -5.47 -16.36
N LEU A 78 -9.34 -6.48 -16.40
CA LEU A 78 -8.87 -7.10 -17.65
C LEU A 78 -9.65 -8.35 -18.07
N GLY A 79 -10.56 -8.84 -17.23
CA GLY A 79 -11.25 -10.12 -17.46
C GLY A 79 -10.29 -11.30 -17.51
N LYS A 80 -9.27 -11.30 -16.64
CA LYS A 80 -8.22 -12.32 -16.56
C LYS A 80 -8.32 -13.08 -15.25
N GLU A 81 -7.87 -14.32 -15.25
CA GLU A 81 -7.83 -15.16 -14.05
C GLU A 81 -6.76 -14.67 -13.06
N GLU A 82 -7.05 -14.79 -11.77
CA GLU A 82 -6.06 -14.51 -10.73
C GLU A 82 -4.94 -15.56 -10.75
N GLY A 83 -3.71 -15.12 -10.51
CA GLY A 83 -2.53 -15.99 -10.53
C GLY A 83 -1.79 -16.02 -11.86
N MET A 84 -2.32 -15.40 -12.93
CA MET A 84 -1.61 -15.29 -14.20
C MET A 84 -0.34 -14.42 -14.04
N GLU A 85 0.82 -14.99 -14.33
CA GLU A 85 2.11 -14.28 -14.32
C GLU A 85 2.15 -13.22 -15.43
N LEU A 86 2.68 -12.05 -15.09
CA LEU A 86 2.89 -10.98 -16.06
C LEU A 86 4.31 -11.09 -16.64
N PRO A 87 4.48 -10.88 -17.96
CA PRO A 87 5.81 -10.94 -18.59
C PRO A 87 6.73 -9.80 -18.12
N SER A 88 6.16 -8.74 -17.54
CA SER A 88 6.88 -7.62 -16.93
C SER A 88 6.02 -7.02 -15.81
N PRO A 89 6.64 -6.45 -14.75
CA PRO A 89 5.90 -5.73 -13.72
C PRO A 89 5.09 -4.57 -14.32
N ILE A 90 3.85 -4.40 -13.88
CA ILE A 90 3.03 -3.23 -14.20
C ILE A 90 3.11 -2.24 -13.04
N LEU A 91 3.26 -0.96 -13.37
CA LEU A 91 3.15 0.16 -12.43
C LEU A 91 1.85 0.91 -12.71
N GLU A 92 1.02 1.09 -11.69
CA GLU A 92 -0.26 1.80 -11.79
C GLU A 92 -0.33 2.89 -10.74
N LEU A 93 -0.92 4.03 -11.11
CA LEU A 93 -1.16 5.15 -10.21
C LEU A 93 -2.65 5.24 -9.90
N TYR A 94 -2.96 5.54 -8.65
CA TYR A 94 -4.32 5.76 -8.18
C TYR A 94 -4.36 7.05 -7.38
N TYR A 95 -5.31 7.94 -7.68
CA TYR A 95 -5.47 9.19 -6.93
C TYR A 95 -6.07 8.85 -5.57
N LYS A 96 -5.38 9.17 -4.49
CA LYS A 96 -5.81 8.82 -3.13
C LYS A 96 -6.95 9.76 -2.69
N ASN A 97 -8.17 9.29 -2.86
CA ASN A 97 -9.39 10.02 -2.54
C ASN A 97 -10.53 9.02 -2.30
N ASP A 98 -10.85 8.80 -1.01
CA ASP A 98 -11.86 7.85 -0.57
C ASP A 98 -13.26 8.16 -1.13
N ASP A 99 -13.61 9.44 -1.31
CA ASP A 99 -14.92 9.86 -1.87
C ASP A 99 -15.06 9.49 -3.35
N LEU A 100 -13.93 9.36 -4.06
CA LEU A 100 -13.87 8.96 -5.46
C LEU A 100 -13.53 7.48 -5.66
N HIS A 101 -13.45 6.71 -4.57
CA HIS A 101 -13.04 5.30 -4.58
C HIS A 101 -11.66 5.08 -5.23
N ASP A 102 -10.71 5.96 -4.91
CA ASP A 102 -9.32 5.90 -5.38
C ASP A 102 -9.18 5.64 -6.89
N PRO A 103 -9.59 6.57 -7.78
CA PRO A 103 -9.64 6.29 -9.21
C PRO A 103 -8.24 6.08 -9.79
N MET A 104 -8.12 5.16 -10.75
CA MET A 104 -6.88 4.96 -11.50
C MET A 104 -6.58 6.22 -12.33
N ILE A 105 -5.34 6.70 -12.24
CA ILE A 105 -4.84 7.83 -13.00
C ILE A 105 -3.60 7.41 -13.81
N ASN A 106 -3.24 8.23 -14.80
CA ASN A 106 -1.98 8.10 -15.51
C ASN A 106 -1.02 9.21 -15.08
N ASP A 107 0.21 9.17 -15.60
CA ASP A 107 1.24 10.15 -15.28
C ASP A 107 0.85 11.59 -15.66
N TYR A 108 0.10 11.77 -16.75
CA TYR A 108 -0.36 13.10 -17.17
C TYR A 108 -1.33 13.71 -16.17
N HIS A 109 -2.28 12.92 -15.63
CA HIS A 109 -3.14 13.37 -14.55
C HIS A 109 -2.31 13.70 -13.30
N ALA A 110 -1.38 12.83 -12.92
CA ALA A 110 -0.55 13.02 -11.72
C ALA A 110 0.36 14.25 -11.78
N LEU A 111 0.75 14.71 -12.98
CA LEU A 111 1.59 15.90 -13.17
C LEU A 111 0.82 17.23 -13.08
N VAL A 112 -0.50 17.21 -13.28
CA VAL A 112 -1.32 18.44 -13.35
C VAL A 112 -2.32 18.59 -12.19
N MET A 113 -2.50 17.54 -11.40
CA MET A 113 -3.33 17.52 -10.18
C MET A 113 -2.50 17.88 -8.95
#